data_AF-A0A4U9W2J1-F1
#
_entry.id   AF-A0A4U9W2J1-F1
#
_cell.length_a   1.000
_cell.length_b   1.000
_cell.length_c   1.000
_cell.angle_alpha   90.00
_cell.angle_beta   90.00
_cell.angle_gamma   90.00
#
_symmetry.space_group_name_H-M   'P 1'
#
loop_
_entity.id
_entity.type
_entity.pdbx_description
1 polymer ?
#
loop_
_entity_poly.entity_id
_entity_poly.type
_entity_poly.pdbx_seq_one_letter_code
_entity_poly.pdbx_strand_id
1 'polypeptide(L)'
;MILYISIFVVIVAACVLLSVVMMKKQKDTAKKYEGEAGLSMAVAVKDDLLQHEFSELSKQMNGAPIDAFTQCAYIATVGDKIASAAATAAKTAAWAAVGVKAKYQERDNTSYLILSNQELHYIFFDEGEARDHLVFDHETLLDARPAQISSSEKVTRMGSIMGLKPKKMHLDVNGNGLDLIYYGTVQRMPAGLISPGSGMFEAQARFQLMGRFFLDRLYQK
;
A
#
# COMPACT_ATOMS: atom_id res chain seq x y z
N MET A 1 31.83 -26.60 -30.45
CA MET A 1 30.49 -26.96 -29.95
C MET A 1 30.51 -27.41 -28.49
N ILE A 2 31.34 -28.39 -28.11
CA ILE A 2 31.47 -28.89 -26.72
C ILE A 2 31.88 -27.78 -25.72
N LEU A 3 32.82 -26.90 -26.08
CA LEU A 3 33.25 -25.78 -25.22
C LEU A 3 32.09 -24.82 -24.87
N TYR A 4 31.24 -24.48 -25.84
CA TYR A 4 30.11 -23.58 -25.63
C TYR A 4 29.03 -24.20 -24.74
N ILE A 5 28.80 -25.51 -24.87
CA ILE A 5 27.87 -26.26 -24.01
C ILE A 5 28.38 -26.25 -22.56
N SER A 6 29.68 -26.47 -22.34
CA SER A 6 30.26 -26.43 -21.00
C SER A 6 30.16 -25.05 -20.35
N ILE A 7 30.45 -23.97 -21.09
CA ILE A 7 30.30 -22.59 -20.59
C ILE A 7 28.84 -22.30 -20.24
N PHE A 8 27.89 -22.70 -21.10
CA PHE A 8 26.46 -22.50 -20.85
C PHE A 8 26.00 -23.22 -19.57
N VAL A 9 26.43 -24.47 -19.37
CA VAL A 9 26.10 -25.25 -18.16
C VAL A 9 26.64 -24.57 -16.89
N VAL A 10 27.86 -24.04 -16.92
CA VAL A 10 28.45 -23.32 -15.79
C VAL A 10 27.67 -22.04 -15.47
N ILE A 11 27.27 -21.27 -16.49
CA ILE A 11 26.47 -20.05 -16.30
C ILE A 11 25.11 -20.39 -15.69
N VAL A 12 24.41 -21.39 -16.23
CA VAL A 12 23.10 -21.81 -15.70
C VAL A 12 23.23 -22.29 -14.25
N ALA A 13 24.23 -23.10 -13.94
CA ALA A 13 24.48 -23.58 -12.59
C ALA A 13 24.77 -22.41 -11.63
N ALA A 14 25.58 -21.43 -12.04
CA ALA A 14 25.85 -20.23 -11.25
C ALA A 14 24.56 -19.40 -11.02
N CYS A 15 23.73 -19.19 -12.04
CA CYS A 15 22.46 -18.48 -11.93
C CYS A 15 21.48 -19.19 -10.98
N VAL A 16 21.38 -20.51 -11.05
CA VAL A 16 20.53 -21.30 -10.15
C VAL A 16 21.03 -21.21 -8.71
N LEU A 17 22.34 -21.37 -8.48
CA LEU A 17 22.93 -21.25 -7.15
C LEU A 17 22.70 -19.87 -6.54
N LEU A 18 22.93 -18.81 -7.30
CA LEU A 18 22.66 -17.43 -6.87
C LEU A 18 21.19 -17.25 -6.51
N SER A 19 20.28 -17.77 -7.34
CA SER A 19 18.83 -17.69 -7.10
C SER A 19 18.43 -18.39 -5.80
N VAL A 20 18.95 -19.59 -5.53
CA VAL A 20 18.67 -20.34 -4.29
C VAL A 20 19.18 -19.58 -3.06
N VAL A 21 20.39 -19.02 -3.12
CA VAL A 21 20.96 -18.22 -2.02
C VAL A 21 20.13 -16.97 -1.77
N MET A 22 19.70 -16.27 -2.82
CA MET A 22 18.84 -15.08 -2.70
C MET A 22 17.47 -15.42 -2.12
N MET A 23 16.82 -16.51 -2.57
CA MET A 23 15.55 -16.96 -2.03
C MET A 23 15.64 -17.34 -0.54
N LYS A 24 16.74 -17.98 -0.13
CA LYS A 24 16.97 -18.30 1.28
C LYS A 24 17.11 -17.03 2.12
N LYS A 25 17.93 -16.08 1.68
CA LYS A 25 18.11 -14.78 2.35
C LYS A 25 16.79 -14.02 2.45
N GLN A 26 15.99 -14.00 1.40
CA GLN A 26 14.67 -13.39 1.40
C GLN A 26 13.74 -14.03 2.44
N LYS A 27 13.66 -15.37 2.48
CA LYS A 27 12.84 -16.10 3.45
C LYS A 27 13.28 -15.86 4.89
N ASP A 28 14.59 -15.92 5.14
CA ASP A 28 15.14 -15.73 6.49
C ASP A 28 14.90 -14.30 6.98
N THR A 29 15.01 -13.30 6.10
CA THR A 29 14.64 -11.91 6.43
C THR A 29 13.14 -11.77 6.67
N ALA A 30 12.29 -12.32 5.79
CA ALA A 30 10.83 -12.24 5.94
C ALA A 30 10.35 -12.82 7.28
N LYS A 31 10.89 -13.97 7.68
CA LYS A 31 10.59 -14.62 8.97
C LYS A 31 10.81 -13.73 10.18
N LYS A 32 11.78 -12.81 10.16
CA LYS A 32 12.03 -11.87 11.26
C LYS A 32 10.84 -10.95 11.52
N TYR A 33 10.09 -10.64 10.46
CA TYR A 33 8.95 -9.73 10.50
C TYR A 33 7.61 -10.48 10.40
N GLU A 34 7.60 -11.80 10.50
CA GLU A 34 6.39 -12.63 10.53
C GLU A 34 5.85 -12.82 11.96
N GLY A 35 4.56 -13.16 12.08
CA GLY A 35 3.92 -13.48 13.36
C GLY A 35 3.89 -12.33 14.38
N GLU A 36 3.73 -12.71 15.65
CA GLU A 36 3.66 -11.79 16.80
C GLU A 36 4.96 -11.01 17.00
N ALA A 37 6.12 -11.67 16.80
CA ALA A 37 7.43 -11.03 16.90
C ALA A 37 7.58 -9.89 15.88
N GLY A 38 7.03 -10.03 14.66
CA GLY A 38 6.99 -8.93 13.72
C GLY A 38 6.05 -7.80 14.16
N LEU A 39 4.89 -8.15 14.73
CA LEU A 39 3.90 -7.15 15.19
C LEU A 39 4.42 -6.32 16.38
N SER A 40 5.19 -6.92 17.29
CA SER A 40 5.79 -6.18 18.41
C SER A 40 6.81 -5.13 17.96
N MET A 41 7.44 -5.31 16.80
CA MET A 41 8.34 -4.34 16.17
C MET A 41 7.62 -3.34 15.27
N ALA A 42 6.34 -3.55 14.97
CA ALA A 42 5.64 -2.79 13.93
C ALA A 42 5.58 -1.28 14.21
N VAL A 43 5.43 -0.88 15.48
CA VAL A 43 5.43 0.54 15.85
C VAL A 43 6.77 1.20 15.52
N ALA A 44 7.88 0.62 15.96
CA ALA A 44 9.22 1.14 15.67
C ALA A 44 9.52 1.18 14.17
N VAL A 45 9.13 0.12 13.44
CA VAL A 45 9.29 0.06 11.97
C VAL A 45 8.44 1.13 11.27
N LYS A 46 7.20 1.33 11.72
CA LYS A 46 6.28 2.36 11.20
C LYS A 46 6.88 3.75 11.39
N ASP A 47 7.37 4.07 12.58
CA ASP A 47 7.93 5.39 12.87
C ASP A 47 9.18 5.68 12.03
N ASP A 48 10.09 4.72 11.88
CA ASP A 48 11.27 4.84 11.01
C ASP A 48 10.86 5.02 9.53
N LEU A 49 9.88 4.24 9.05
CA LEU A 49 9.36 4.39 7.69
C LEU A 49 8.70 5.76 7.47
N LEU A 50 7.89 6.25 8.40
CA LEU A 50 7.25 7.56 8.32
C LEU A 50 8.23 8.73 8.43
N GLN A 51 9.38 8.53 9.09
CA GLN A 51 10.40 9.56 9.19
C GLN A 51 11.24 9.66 7.90
N HIS A 52 11.54 8.53 7.27
CA HIS A 52 12.51 8.47 6.17
C HIS A 52 11.85 8.24 4.82
N GLU A 53 11.05 7.19 4.71
CA GLU A 53 10.54 6.72 3.43
C GLU A 53 9.16 7.25 3.10
N PHE A 54 8.32 7.59 4.08
CA PHE A 54 6.94 8.05 3.88
C PHE A 54 6.68 9.38 4.60
N SER A 55 7.69 10.25 4.64
CA SER A 55 7.63 11.55 5.34
C SER A 55 6.51 12.47 4.85
N GLU A 56 6.09 12.33 3.59
CA GLU A 56 4.95 13.04 3.04
C GLU A 56 3.63 12.69 3.71
N LEU A 57 3.46 11.45 4.20
CA LEU A 57 2.26 11.07 4.96
C LEU A 57 2.21 11.82 6.29
N SER A 58 3.35 11.87 7.01
CA SER A 58 3.47 12.61 8.26
C SER A 58 3.21 14.11 8.08
N LYS A 59 3.70 14.69 6.97
CA LYS A 59 3.44 16.09 6.61
C LYS A 59 1.96 16.33 6.32
N GLN A 60 1.32 15.45 5.53
CA GLN A 60 -0.08 15.58 5.17
C GLN A 60 -1.02 15.42 6.37
N MET A 61 -0.66 14.56 7.32
CA MET A 61 -1.41 14.38 8.57
C MET A 61 -1.23 15.55 9.56
N ASN A 62 -0.32 16.50 9.28
CA ASN A 62 -0.13 17.74 10.03
C ASN A 62 -0.07 17.57 11.57
N GLY A 63 0.69 16.58 12.02
CA GLY A 63 0.87 16.28 13.45
C GLY A 63 -0.22 15.41 14.07
N ALA A 64 -1.27 15.01 13.34
CA ALA A 64 -2.16 13.94 13.75
C ALA A 64 -1.40 12.61 13.83
N PRO A 65 -1.70 11.74 14.82
CA PRO A 65 -1.02 10.47 14.99
C PRO A 65 -1.30 9.54 13.82
N ILE A 66 -0.30 8.77 13.40
CA ILE A 66 -0.47 7.69 12.41
C ILE A 66 -0.39 6.38 13.17
N ASP A 67 -1.53 5.75 13.46
CA ASP A 67 -1.60 4.49 14.20
C ASP A 67 -1.13 3.32 13.34
N ALA A 68 -1.59 3.28 12.09
CA ALA A 68 -1.12 2.35 11.06
C ALA A 68 -1.45 2.88 9.66
N PHE A 69 -0.76 2.39 8.64
CA PHE A 69 -1.04 2.77 7.25
C PHE A 69 -0.82 1.62 6.28
N THR A 70 -1.52 1.67 5.15
CA THR A 70 -1.29 0.77 4.02
C THR A 70 -1.54 1.48 2.69
N GLN A 71 -1.12 0.86 1.59
CA GLN A 71 -1.40 1.35 0.25
C GLN A 71 -2.77 0.86 -0.21
N CYS A 72 -3.44 1.66 -1.04
CA CYS A 72 -4.75 1.33 -1.58
C CYS A 72 -4.91 1.71 -3.05
N ALA A 73 -6.02 1.26 -3.63
CA ALA A 73 -6.40 1.64 -4.97
C ALA A 73 -6.99 3.05 -4.99
N TYR A 74 -6.71 3.78 -6.07
CA TYR A 74 -7.38 5.06 -6.32
C TYR A 74 -8.91 4.88 -6.42
N ILE A 75 -9.64 5.78 -5.75
CA ILE A 75 -11.10 5.86 -5.77
C ILE A 75 -11.50 6.86 -6.87
N ALA A 76 -11.97 6.35 -8.01
CA ALA A 76 -12.32 7.21 -9.15
C ALA A 76 -13.64 8.01 -8.96
N THR A 77 -14.51 7.58 -8.05
CA THR A 77 -15.87 8.14 -7.89
C THR A 77 -15.95 9.36 -6.95
N VAL A 78 -14.82 9.87 -6.47
CA VAL A 78 -14.79 10.97 -5.50
C VAL A 78 -15.30 12.28 -6.11
N GLY A 79 -15.05 12.51 -7.41
CA GLY A 79 -15.46 13.75 -8.10
C GLY A 79 -16.97 13.92 -8.27
N ASP A 80 -17.72 12.83 -8.51
CA ASP A 80 -19.12 12.93 -8.95
C ASP A 80 -20.17 12.39 -7.97
N LYS A 81 -19.80 11.55 -6.99
CA LYS A 81 -20.79 10.90 -6.09
C LYS A 81 -20.57 11.08 -4.58
N ILE A 82 -19.39 11.51 -4.14
CA ILE A 82 -19.08 11.68 -2.70
C ILE A 82 -19.06 13.17 -2.30
N ALA A 83 -19.02 14.10 -3.26
CA ALA A 83 -19.11 15.53 -2.99
C ALA A 83 -20.37 15.95 -2.19
N SER A 84 -21.44 15.15 -2.20
CA SER A 84 -22.63 15.39 -1.36
C SER A 84 -22.58 14.73 0.02
N ALA A 85 -21.76 13.70 0.22
CA ALA A 85 -21.68 12.93 1.47
C ALA A 85 -20.50 13.36 2.36
N ALA A 86 -19.43 13.91 1.80
CA ALA A 86 -18.29 14.46 2.55
C ALA A 86 -18.50 15.93 3.01
N ALA A 87 -19.75 16.41 3.06
CA ALA A 87 -20.07 17.80 3.39
C ALA A 87 -19.70 18.21 4.84
N THR A 88 -19.24 17.28 5.69
CA THR A 88 -18.76 17.57 7.04
C THR A 88 -17.22 17.70 7.13
N ALA A 89 -16.46 17.39 6.08
CA ALA A 89 -15.02 17.64 6.04
C ALA A 89 -14.71 18.73 4.99
N ALA A 90 -14.44 19.94 5.48
CA ALA A 90 -14.32 21.13 4.65
C ALA A 90 -13.19 21.07 3.60
N LYS A 91 -13.57 21.37 2.35
CA LYS A 91 -12.81 21.89 1.18
C LYS A 91 -11.62 21.07 0.66
N THR A 92 -11.74 20.58 -0.57
CA THR A 92 -10.89 20.96 -1.73
C THR A 92 -11.63 20.60 -3.04
N ALA A 93 -11.52 21.45 -4.05
CA ALA A 93 -12.39 21.50 -5.23
C ALA A 93 -11.80 20.81 -6.47
N ALA A 94 -12.72 20.23 -7.26
CA ALA A 94 -12.78 20.09 -8.73
C ALA A 94 -11.64 19.35 -9.46
N TRP A 95 -11.93 18.21 -10.10
CA TRP A 95 -12.46 18.12 -11.48
C TRP A 95 -12.68 16.64 -11.86
N ALA A 96 -13.89 16.32 -12.32
CA ALA A 96 -14.22 15.09 -13.03
C ALA A 96 -14.23 15.37 -14.54
N ALA A 97 -13.09 15.16 -15.19
CA ALA A 97 -12.93 14.99 -16.63
C ALA A 97 -11.46 14.57 -16.75
N VAL A 98 -11.09 13.38 -17.18
CA VAL A 98 -11.29 12.83 -18.52
C VAL A 98 -10.98 11.35 -18.42
N GLY A 99 -11.76 10.50 -19.10
CA GLY A 99 -11.34 9.13 -19.37
C GLY A 99 -10.07 9.13 -20.22
N VAL A 100 -8.90 9.03 -19.58
CA VAL A 100 -7.63 8.82 -20.26
C VAL A 100 -6.92 7.67 -19.59
N LYS A 101 -6.90 6.54 -20.31
CA LYS A 101 -5.85 5.52 -20.18
C LYS A 101 -4.50 6.23 -20.27
N ALA A 102 -3.85 6.47 -19.15
CA ALA A 102 -2.48 6.91 -19.19
C ALA A 102 -1.64 6.00 -18.30
N LYS A 103 -0.69 5.37 -18.99
CA LYS A 103 0.51 4.79 -18.42
C LYS A 103 1.25 5.95 -17.72
N TYR A 104 0.96 6.19 -16.46
CA TYR A 104 1.67 7.18 -15.65
C TYR A 104 2.78 6.49 -14.87
N GLN A 105 3.89 7.19 -14.68
CA GLN A 105 5.02 6.67 -13.92
C GLN A 105 4.56 6.47 -12.47
N GLU A 106 4.67 5.22 -12.02
CA GLU A 106 4.19 4.68 -10.73
C GLU A 106 4.76 5.37 -9.47
N ARG A 107 5.68 6.33 -9.64
CA ARG A 107 6.42 6.95 -8.54
C ARG A 107 5.59 7.95 -7.76
N ASP A 108 4.70 8.67 -8.42
CA ASP A 108 4.11 9.89 -7.85
C ASP A 108 2.58 9.83 -7.68
N ASN A 109 1.94 8.76 -8.18
CA ASN A 109 0.48 8.60 -8.17
C ASN A 109 0.10 7.41 -7.28
N THR A 110 0.13 7.62 -5.96
CA THR A 110 -0.13 6.57 -4.97
C THR A 110 -1.21 6.98 -3.97
N SER A 111 -2.10 6.04 -3.66
CA SER A 111 -3.13 6.22 -2.63
C SER A 111 -2.79 5.42 -1.37
N TYR A 112 -3.05 6.01 -0.21
CA TYR A 112 -2.84 5.41 1.10
C TYR A 112 -4.10 5.44 1.94
N LEU A 113 -4.26 4.42 2.77
CA LEU A 113 -5.18 4.40 3.90
C LEU A 113 -4.39 4.54 5.19
N ILE A 114 -4.83 5.43 6.07
CA ILE A 114 -4.19 5.74 7.34
C ILE A 114 -5.22 5.64 8.46
N LEU A 115 -4.92 4.83 9.48
CA LEU A 115 -5.64 4.86 10.74
C LEU A 115 -5.03 5.93 11.65
N SER A 116 -5.89 6.78 12.20
CA SER A 116 -5.51 7.88 13.10
C SER A 116 -6.66 8.17 14.04
N ASN A 117 -6.48 8.01 15.34
CA ASN A 117 -7.48 8.37 16.36
C ASN A 117 -8.88 7.79 16.09
N GLN A 118 -8.95 6.51 15.68
CA GLN A 118 -10.20 5.82 15.33
C GLN A 118 -10.89 6.31 14.05
N GLU A 119 -10.25 7.20 13.28
CA GLU A 119 -10.65 7.60 11.93
C GLU A 119 -9.81 6.88 10.89
N LEU A 120 -10.33 6.80 9.67
CA LEU A 120 -9.64 6.27 8.51
C LEU A 120 -9.50 7.38 7.47
N HIS A 121 -8.27 7.76 7.19
CA HIS A 121 -7.95 8.75 6.17
C HIS A 121 -7.57 8.04 4.88
N TYR A 122 -8.21 8.44 3.77
CA TYR A 122 -7.73 8.14 2.43
C TYR A 122 -6.97 9.35 1.91
N ILE A 123 -5.74 9.15 1.44
CA ILE A 123 -4.93 10.20 0.84
C ILE A 123 -4.46 9.73 -0.53
N PHE A 124 -4.71 10.52 -1.57
CA PHE A 124 -4.15 10.33 -2.90
C PHE A 124 -3.09 11.39 -3.17
N PHE A 125 -1.88 10.93 -3.49
CA PHE A 125 -0.82 11.77 -4.02
C PHE A 125 -0.82 11.67 -5.54
N ASP A 126 -0.63 12.80 -6.20
CA ASP A 126 -0.41 12.90 -7.65
C ASP A 126 0.76 13.85 -7.85
N GLU A 127 1.77 13.42 -8.60
CA GLU A 127 3.03 14.18 -8.78
C GLU A 127 3.70 14.55 -7.43
N GLY A 128 3.49 13.72 -6.39
CA GLY A 128 4.07 13.89 -5.05
C GLY A 128 3.34 14.90 -4.15
N GLU A 129 2.26 15.52 -4.65
CA GLU A 129 1.40 16.41 -3.88
C GLU A 129 0.09 15.71 -3.50
N ALA A 130 -0.39 15.94 -2.28
CA ALA A 130 -1.68 15.39 -1.85
C ALA A 130 -2.82 16.10 -2.60
N ARG A 131 -3.51 15.35 -3.48
CA ARG A 131 -4.66 15.86 -4.25
C ARG A 131 -5.99 15.60 -3.56
N ASP A 132 -6.20 14.40 -3.04
CA ASP A 132 -7.41 14.04 -2.31
C ASP A 132 -7.08 13.64 -0.87
N HIS A 133 -7.87 14.12 0.09
CA HIS A 133 -7.83 13.68 1.48
C HIS A 133 -9.27 13.50 1.97
N LEU A 134 -9.71 12.25 2.12
CA LEU A 134 -11.02 11.90 2.66
C LEU A 134 -10.84 11.35 4.07
N VAL A 135 -11.79 11.66 4.96
CA VAL A 135 -11.79 11.16 6.33
C VAL A 135 -13.09 10.41 6.55
N PHE A 136 -12.99 9.15 6.97
CA PHE A 136 -14.11 8.34 7.43
C PHE A 136 -14.05 8.30 8.95
N ASP A 137 -15.12 8.77 9.58
CA ASP A 137 -15.24 8.82 11.03
C ASP A 137 -15.36 7.42 11.65
N HIS A 138 -15.32 7.40 12.98
CA HIS A 138 -15.43 6.17 13.74
C HIS A 138 -16.73 5.42 13.48
N GLU A 139 -17.87 6.12 13.37
CA GLU A 139 -19.18 5.51 13.15
C GLU A 139 -19.22 4.78 11.80
N THR A 140 -18.73 5.41 10.74
CA THR A 140 -18.57 4.81 9.41
C THR A 140 -17.70 3.55 9.45
N LEU A 141 -16.65 3.55 10.29
CA LEU A 141 -15.77 2.40 10.45
C LEU A 141 -16.36 1.26 11.28
N LEU A 142 -17.25 1.55 12.22
CA LEU A 142 -17.95 0.50 12.99
C LEU A 142 -18.79 -0.39 12.06
N ASP A 143 -19.41 0.23 11.04
CA ASP A 143 -20.22 -0.44 10.03
C ASP A 143 -19.41 -1.03 8.87
N ALA A 144 -18.10 -0.81 8.85
CA ALA A 144 -17.21 -1.31 7.82
C ALA A 144 -17.17 -2.84 7.78
N ARG A 145 -17.25 -3.42 6.57
CA ARG A 145 -17.34 -4.89 6.39
C ARG A 145 -16.37 -5.37 5.32
N PRO A 146 -15.69 -6.51 5.52
CA PRO A 146 -14.97 -7.16 4.43
C PRO A 146 -15.91 -7.44 3.25
N ALA A 147 -15.47 -7.09 2.05
CA ALA A 147 -16.19 -7.33 0.81
C ALA A 147 -15.37 -8.20 -0.14
N GLN A 148 -16.06 -8.85 -1.09
CA GLN A 148 -15.41 -9.67 -2.09
C GLN A 148 -15.05 -8.82 -3.32
N ILE A 149 -13.83 -9.02 -3.84
CA ILE A 149 -13.41 -8.42 -5.10
C ILE A 149 -14.08 -9.20 -6.24
N SER A 150 -14.88 -8.51 -7.04
CA SER A 150 -15.60 -9.08 -8.18
C SER A 150 -14.64 -9.48 -9.31
N SER A 151 -15.12 -10.36 -10.21
CA SER A 151 -14.33 -10.80 -11.36
C SER A 151 -13.96 -9.66 -12.30
N SER A 152 -14.85 -8.68 -12.49
CA SER A 152 -14.58 -7.48 -13.30
C SER A 152 -13.48 -6.61 -12.68
N GLU A 153 -13.50 -6.41 -11.35
CA GLU A 153 -12.45 -5.69 -10.62
C GLU A 153 -11.09 -6.40 -10.71
N LYS A 154 -11.07 -7.73 -10.64
CA LYS A 154 -9.84 -8.52 -10.84
C LYS A 154 -9.26 -8.33 -12.24
N VAL A 155 -10.09 -8.38 -13.27
CA VAL A 155 -9.66 -8.25 -14.68
C VAL A 155 -9.18 -6.84 -14.98
N THR A 156 -9.93 -5.82 -14.56
CA THR A 156 -9.60 -4.40 -14.82
C THR A 156 -8.35 -3.93 -14.07
N ARG A 157 -8.00 -4.59 -12.96
CA ARG A 157 -6.84 -4.23 -12.12
C ARG A 157 -5.70 -5.25 -12.19
N MET A 158 -5.78 -6.24 -13.08
CA MET A 158 -4.85 -7.37 -13.14
C MET A 158 -3.37 -6.96 -13.29
N GLY A 159 -3.10 -5.83 -13.96
CA GLY A 159 -1.75 -5.28 -14.11
C GLY A 159 -1.21 -4.61 -12.83
N SER A 160 -2.06 -3.93 -12.05
CA SER A 160 -1.65 -3.20 -10.83
C SER A 160 -1.74 -4.03 -9.55
N ILE A 161 -2.36 -5.21 -9.60
CA ILE A 161 -2.45 -6.15 -8.47
C ILE A 161 -1.51 -7.36 -8.60
N MET A 162 -0.68 -7.43 -9.66
CA MET A 162 0.18 -8.59 -9.89
C MET A 162 1.20 -8.74 -8.75
N GLY A 163 1.07 -9.80 -7.95
CA GLY A 163 1.89 -10.04 -6.75
C GLY A 163 1.37 -9.36 -5.48
N LEU A 164 0.38 -8.49 -5.58
CA LEU A 164 -0.35 -7.94 -4.43
C LEU A 164 -1.55 -8.83 -4.10
N LYS A 165 -1.85 -9.02 -2.82
CA LYS A 165 -3.05 -9.71 -2.34
C LYS A 165 -4.09 -8.64 -1.95
N PRO A 166 -4.87 -8.10 -2.91
CA PRO A 166 -5.81 -7.04 -2.60
C PRO A 166 -6.93 -7.56 -1.70
N LYS A 167 -7.39 -6.69 -0.82
CA LYS A 167 -8.57 -6.85 0.02
C LYS A 167 -9.55 -5.73 -0.30
N LYS A 168 -10.81 -5.94 0.06
CA LYS A 168 -11.87 -4.98 -0.17
C LYS A 168 -12.68 -4.80 1.10
N MET A 169 -13.07 -3.56 1.38
CA MET A 169 -13.94 -3.19 2.47
C MET A 169 -15.08 -2.33 1.93
N HIS A 170 -16.28 -2.63 2.40
CA HIS A 170 -17.46 -1.81 2.16
C HIS A 170 -17.65 -0.88 3.35
N LEU A 171 -17.87 0.40 3.06
CA LEU A 171 -18.26 1.44 4.00
C LEU A 171 -19.66 1.92 3.64
N ASP A 172 -20.50 2.18 4.63
CA ASP A 172 -21.74 2.93 4.42
C ASP A 172 -21.45 4.41 4.73
N VAL A 173 -21.47 5.25 3.70
CA VAL A 173 -21.21 6.68 3.83
C VAL A 173 -22.51 7.42 3.52
N ASN A 174 -23.23 7.81 4.58
CA ASN A 174 -24.50 8.54 4.48
C ASN A 174 -25.57 7.80 3.63
N GLY A 175 -25.71 6.48 3.80
CA GLY A 175 -26.65 5.65 3.06
C GLY A 175 -26.18 5.27 1.64
N ASN A 176 -24.99 5.71 1.25
CA ASN A 176 -24.35 5.31 0.00
C ASN A 176 -23.18 4.35 0.29
N GLY A 177 -23.24 3.17 -0.30
CA GLY A 177 -22.15 2.21 -0.22
C GLY A 177 -20.89 2.68 -0.96
N LEU A 178 -19.76 2.69 -0.26
CA LEU A 178 -18.44 2.94 -0.82
C LEU A 178 -17.54 1.71 -0.65
N ASP A 179 -16.95 1.27 -1.75
CA ASP A 179 -16.03 0.15 -1.77
C ASP A 179 -14.57 0.62 -1.83
N LEU A 180 -13.79 0.28 -0.82
CA LEU A 180 -12.36 0.54 -0.73
C LEU A 180 -11.56 -0.73 -1.03
N ILE A 181 -10.66 -0.68 -2.02
CA ILE A 181 -9.70 -1.76 -2.30
C ILE A 181 -8.35 -1.34 -1.74
N TYR A 182 -7.75 -2.17 -0.92
CA TYR A 182 -6.48 -1.89 -0.26
C TYR A 182 -5.58 -3.13 -0.22
N TYR A 183 -4.30 -2.93 0.07
CA TYR A 183 -3.29 -3.97 -0.05
C TYR A 183 -2.75 -4.38 1.33
N GLY A 184 -2.28 -5.63 1.43
CA GLY A 184 -1.61 -6.14 2.63
C GLY A 184 -0.12 -5.78 2.68
N THR A 185 0.30 -4.71 2.00
CA THR A 185 1.67 -4.21 1.95
C THR A 185 1.63 -2.75 1.52
N VAL A 186 2.65 -1.98 1.88
CA VAL A 186 3.00 -0.76 1.17
C VAL A 186 4.03 -1.08 0.09
N GLN A 187 4.19 -0.21 -0.90
CA GLN A 187 5.26 -0.32 -1.87
C GLN A 187 5.89 1.05 -2.04
N ARG A 188 7.22 1.07 -2.09
CA ARG A 188 8.00 2.19 -2.60
C ARG A 188 9.15 1.59 -3.38
N MET A 189 9.48 2.15 -4.54
CA MET A 189 10.73 1.76 -5.19
C MET A 189 11.88 2.17 -4.25
N PRO A 190 12.79 1.24 -3.89
CA PRO A 190 13.98 1.59 -3.11
C PRO A 190 14.74 2.71 -3.81
N ALA A 191 15.28 3.66 -3.05
CA ALA A 191 16.13 4.72 -3.58
C ALA A 191 17.42 4.10 -4.17
N GLY A 192 17.39 3.75 -5.46
CA GLY A 192 18.54 3.24 -6.21
C GLY A 192 18.97 1.81 -5.86
N LEU A 193 19.83 1.25 -6.72
CA LEU A 193 20.47 -0.08 -6.56
C LEU A 193 21.39 -0.16 -5.34
N ILE A 194 21.73 0.98 -4.73
CA ILE A 194 22.58 1.13 -3.55
C ILE A 194 21.92 2.15 -2.63
N SER A 195 20.77 1.80 -2.06
CA SER A 195 20.23 2.54 -0.91
C SER A 195 21.12 2.22 0.31
N PRO A 196 21.56 3.21 1.09
CA PRO A 196 22.30 2.98 2.33
C PRO A 196 21.45 2.38 3.47
N GLY A 197 20.17 2.07 3.19
CA GLY A 197 19.26 1.44 4.14
C GLY A 197 19.37 -0.08 4.22
N SER A 198 18.44 -0.66 4.97
CA SER A 198 18.19 -2.09 5.03
C SER A 198 18.10 -2.68 3.61
N GLY A 199 18.85 -3.75 3.30
CA GLY A 199 18.91 -4.31 1.95
C GLY A 199 17.52 -4.62 1.37
N MET A 200 17.36 -4.70 0.04
CA MET A 200 16.07 -4.83 -0.66
C MET A 200 15.05 -5.78 0.00
N PHE A 201 15.49 -6.95 0.48
CA PHE A 201 14.61 -7.92 1.15
C PHE A 201 14.06 -7.45 2.50
N GLU A 202 14.83 -6.67 3.24
CA GLU A 202 14.42 -6.13 4.54
C GLU A 202 13.46 -4.96 4.36
N ALA A 203 13.71 -4.06 3.41
CA ALA A 203 12.73 -3.04 3.01
C ALA A 203 11.40 -3.71 2.61
N GLN A 204 11.44 -4.74 1.76
CA GLN A 204 10.23 -5.48 1.38
C GLN A 204 9.52 -6.12 2.58
N ALA A 205 10.26 -6.72 3.51
CA ALA A 205 9.67 -7.34 4.70
C ALA A 205 9.03 -6.30 5.64
N ARG A 206 9.68 -5.13 5.81
CA ARG A 206 9.14 -4.00 6.57
C ARG A 206 7.87 -3.45 5.95
N PHE A 207 7.80 -3.36 4.62
CA PHE A 207 6.59 -2.92 3.92
C PHE A 207 5.42 -3.90 4.04
N GLN A 208 5.70 -5.20 3.96
CA GLN A 208 4.70 -6.23 4.21
C GLN A 208 4.21 -6.20 5.65
N LEU A 209 5.11 -5.92 6.61
CA LEU A 209 4.74 -5.73 8.01
C LEU A 209 3.77 -4.57 8.19
N MET A 210 3.96 -3.42 7.51
CA MET A 210 3.03 -2.29 7.61
C MET A 210 1.62 -2.64 7.17
N GLY A 211 1.48 -3.32 6.02
CA GLY A 211 0.16 -3.75 5.58
C GLY A 211 -0.49 -4.78 6.50
N ARG A 212 0.29 -5.69 7.10
CA ARG A 212 -0.22 -6.62 8.12
C ARG A 212 -0.61 -5.88 9.40
N PHE A 213 0.20 -4.94 9.86
CA PHE A 213 -0.06 -4.15 11.05
C PHE A 213 -1.31 -3.28 10.90
N PHE A 214 -1.49 -2.66 9.73
CA PHE A 214 -2.73 -1.96 9.39
C PHE A 214 -3.94 -2.88 9.47
N LEU A 215 -3.85 -4.09 8.89
CA LEU A 215 -4.92 -5.08 8.95
C LEU A 215 -5.24 -5.53 10.37
N ASP A 216 -4.21 -5.71 11.19
CA ASP A 216 -4.33 -6.07 12.60
C ASP A 216 -5.09 -4.97 13.35
N ARG A 217 -4.67 -3.71 13.18
CA ARG A 217 -5.33 -2.54 13.81
C ARG A 217 -6.74 -2.27 13.30
N LEU A 218 -7.00 -2.47 12.01
CA LEU A 218 -8.31 -2.19 11.41
C LEU A 218 -9.38 -3.19 11.89
N TYR A 219 -9.00 -4.45 12.10
CA TYR A 219 -9.95 -5.53 12.42
C TYR A 219 -9.92 -6.02 13.87
N GLN A 220 -8.93 -5.62 14.67
CA GLN A 220 -9.02 -5.73 16.12
C GLN A 220 -9.99 -4.65 16.62
N LYS A 221 -11.26 -5.03 16.77
CA LYS A 221 -12.27 -4.24 17.49
C LYS A 221 -12.10 -4.42 18.99
#